data_AF-A0AA38C051-F1
#
_entry.id   AF-A0AA38C051-F1
#
_cell.length_a   1.000
_cell.length_b   1.000
_cell.length_c   1.000
_cell.angle_alpha   90.00
_cell.angle_beta   90.00
_cell.angle_gamma   90.00
#
_symmetry.space_group_name_H-M   'P 1'
#
loop_
_entity.id
_entity.type
_entity.pdbx_description
1 polymer ?
#
loop_
_entity_poly.entity_id
_entity_poly.type
_entity_poly.pdbx_seq_one_letter_code
_entity_poly.pdbx_strand_id
1 'polypeptide(L)'
;MEVLHKTMELCKVLRSKALPSQSAARPAIFYELLRDLAMCYMALQEDANLASTARFINNKDDALKLRKCFAGLWSLHDNANVIQDAITRPEAFVLKPQREGGGNNIYGKDVKETLLELEKNGGEGHAAYVLMQRIFPPIHTSHLVRIGTCQQSKTVSELGIFGAYL
;
A
#
# COMPACT_ATOMS: atom_id res chain seq x y z
N MET A 1 17.27 6.79 12.84
CA MET A 1 18.08 5.59 12.53
C MET A 1 17.59 4.35 13.27
N GLU A 2 17.33 4.43 14.58
CA GLU A 2 16.91 3.26 15.38
C GLU A 2 15.51 2.69 15.04
N VAL A 3 14.58 3.55 14.63
CA VAL A 3 13.23 3.15 14.18
C VAL A 3 13.28 2.35 12.88
N LEU A 4 14.18 2.72 11.95
CA LEU A 4 14.38 2.02 10.67
C LEU A 4 14.90 0.59 10.89
N HIS A 5 15.85 0.44 11.82
CA HIS A 5 16.46 -0.85 12.13
C HIS A 5 15.44 -1.84 12.73
N LYS A 6 14.53 -1.36 13.59
CA LYS A 6 13.49 -2.19 14.22
C LYS A 6 12.35 -2.54 13.25
N THR A 7 12.02 -1.65 12.30
CA THR A 7 11.06 -1.95 11.21
C THR A 7 11.58 -3.05 10.29
N MET A 8 12.89 -3.10 10.04
CA MET A 8 13.52 -4.18 9.24
C MET A 8 13.46 -5.54 9.93
N GLU A 9 13.66 -5.59 11.25
CA GLU A 9 13.52 -6.85 12.02
C GLU A 9 12.08 -7.38 12.01
N LEU A 10 11.08 -6.51 11.97
CA LEU A 10 9.68 -6.94 11.98
C LEU A 10 9.20 -7.51 10.65
N CYS A 11 9.67 -6.95 9.52
CA CYS A 11 9.41 -7.51 8.20
C CYS A 11 10.00 -8.94 8.06
N LYS A 12 11.11 -9.24 8.74
CA LYS A 12 11.70 -10.58 8.82
C LYS A 12 10.79 -11.56 9.56
N VAL A 13 10.23 -11.16 10.70
CA VAL A 13 9.32 -11.98 11.51
C VAL A 13 8.04 -12.32 10.74
N LEU A 14 7.44 -11.33 10.05
CA LEU A 14 6.23 -11.52 9.25
C LEU A 14 6.41 -12.54 8.11
N ARG A 15 7.58 -12.55 7.44
CA ARG A 15 7.88 -13.51 6.37
C ARG A 15 8.14 -14.93 6.89
N SER A 16 8.79 -15.07 8.05
CA SER A 16 9.13 -16.39 8.62
C SER A 16 7.92 -17.23 9.04
N LYS A 17 6.82 -16.57 9.44
CA LYS A 17 5.58 -17.24 9.87
C LYS A 17 4.62 -17.54 8.71
N ALA A 18 4.80 -16.91 7.55
CA ALA A 18 3.85 -16.98 6.45
C ALA A 18 4.19 -18.04 5.37
N LEU A 19 5.40 -18.60 5.33
CA LEU A 19 5.82 -19.48 4.22
C LEU A 19 6.58 -20.76 4.65
N PRO A 20 6.19 -21.93 4.14
CA PRO A 20 7.06 -23.11 4.09
C PRO A 20 8.26 -22.89 3.16
N SER A 21 9.41 -23.41 3.60
CA SER A 21 10.80 -23.12 3.20
C SER A 21 11.26 -23.37 1.75
N GLN A 22 10.40 -23.55 0.73
CA GLN A 22 10.87 -24.06 -0.59
C GLN A 22 10.39 -23.35 -1.87
N SER A 23 9.92 -22.11 -1.85
CA SER A 23 9.34 -21.51 -3.07
C SER A 23 9.86 -20.13 -3.51
N ALA A 24 11.01 -19.68 -2.98
CA ALA A 24 11.53 -18.31 -3.16
C ALA A 24 12.01 -17.89 -4.58
N ALA A 25 11.73 -18.66 -5.64
CA ALA A 25 12.29 -18.41 -6.98
C ALA A 25 11.26 -18.28 -8.12
N ARG A 26 10.03 -17.79 -7.85
CA ARG A 26 9.05 -17.49 -8.93
C ARG A 26 8.50 -16.07 -8.81
N PRO A 27 8.47 -15.28 -9.91
CA PRO A 27 7.83 -13.96 -9.93
C PRO A 27 6.37 -13.99 -9.45
N ALA A 28 5.63 -15.05 -9.76
CA ALA A 28 4.24 -15.22 -9.31
C ALA A 28 4.06 -15.24 -7.78
N ILE A 29 5.06 -15.71 -7.04
CA ILE A 29 5.03 -15.78 -5.56
C ILE A 29 5.30 -14.41 -4.95
N PHE A 30 5.95 -13.49 -5.67
CA PHE A 30 6.13 -12.10 -5.24
C PHE A 30 4.79 -11.34 -5.26
N TYR A 31 3.95 -11.60 -6.27
CA TYR A 31 2.56 -11.10 -6.32
C TYR A 31 1.69 -11.70 -5.21
N GLU A 32 1.84 -12.99 -4.89
CA GLU A 32 1.16 -13.63 -3.75
C GLU A 32 1.64 -13.04 -2.43
N LEU A 33 2.95 -12.82 -2.23
CA LEU A 33 3.51 -12.18 -1.04
C LEU A 33 3.07 -10.72 -0.86
N LEU A 34 2.97 -9.95 -1.95
CA LEU A 34 2.45 -8.58 -1.93
C LEU A 34 0.95 -8.57 -1.67
N ARG A 35 0.22 -9.57 -2.20
CA ARG A 35 -1.19 -9.79 -1.91
C ARG A 35 -1.40 -10.24 -0.47
N ASP A 36 -0.50 -11.03 0.11
CA ASP A 36 -0.50 -11.45 1.51
C ASP A 36 -0.06 -10.32 2.44
N LEU A 37 0.87 -9.45 2.02
CA LEU A 37 1.21 -8.23 2.75
C LEU A 37 0.06 -7.23 2.69
N ALA A 38 -0.62 -7.11 1.54
CA ALA A 38 -1.83 -6.31 1.37
C ALA A 38 -2.99 -6.94 2.16
N MET A 39 -3.16 -8.26 2.20
CA MET A 39 -4.15 -8.94 3.03
C MET A 39 -3.84 -8.79 4.51
N CYS A 40 -2.57 -8.89 4.91
CA CYS A 40 -2.13 -8.53 6.26
C CYS A 40 -2.45 -7.05 6.52
N TYR A 41 -2.16 -6.15 5.59
CA TYR A 41 -2.47 -4.73 5.72
C TYR A 41 -3.97 -4.45 5.85
N MET A 42 -4.80 -5.09 5.03
CA MET A 42 -6.25 -4.95 5.05
C MET A 42 -6.83 -5.57 6.33
N ALA A 43 -6.35 -6.74 6.75
CA ALA A 43 -6.67 -7.33 8.06
C ALA A 43 -6.15 -6.51 9.26
N LEU A 44 -5.13 -5.67 9.05
CA LEU A 44 -4.62 -4.72 10.04
C LEU A 44 -5.40 -3.39 10.06
N GLN A 45 -6.26 -3.13 9.06
CA GLN A 45 -7.03 -1.89 8.94
C GLN A 45 -8.55 -2.08 9.10
N GLU A 46 -9.11 -3.21 8.65
CA GLU A 46 -10.52 -3.59 8.89
C GLU A 46 -10.85 -3.70 10.38
N ASP A 47 -9.82 -3.77 11.22
CA ASP A 47 -9.97 -3.62 12.65
C ASP A 47 -8.90 -2.66 13.17
N ALA A 48 -9.32 -1.55 13.75
CA ALA A 48 -8.53 -0.78 14.71
C ALA A 48 -8.21 -1.59 15.99
N ASN A 49 -8.20 -2.92 15.90
CA ASN A 49 -8.05 -3.86 16.98
C ASN A 49 -6.62 -4.40 16.92
N LEU A 50 -5.81 -4.10 17.94
CA LEU A 50 -4.46 -4.66 18.12
C LEU A 50 -4.42 -6.20 18.01
N ALA A 51 -5.57 -6.87 18.11
CA ALA A 51 -5.74 -8.31 18.05
C ALA A 51 -5.31 -8.95 16.72
N SER A 52 -5.57 -8.34 15.56
CA SER A 52 -5.17 -8.92 14.26
C SER A 52 -3.67 -8.80 14.03
N THR A 53 -3.07 -7.68 14.45
CA THR A 53 -1.61 -7.44 14.43
C THR A 53 -0.86 -8.36 15.38
N ALA A 54 -1.43 -8.62 16.56
CA ALA A 54 -0.84 -9.48 17.58
C ALA A 54 -0.66 -10.93 17.13
N ARG A 55 -1.40 -11.39 16.11
CA ARG A 55 -1.23 -12.74 15.53
C ARG A 55 0.14 -12.93 14.88
N PHE A 56 0.66 -11.88 14.28
CA PHE A 56 1.91 -11.94 13.52
C PHE A 56 3.08 -11.29 14.27
N ILE A 57 2.79 -10.20 15.00
CA ILE A 57 3.78 -9.40 15.72
C ILE A 57 3.51 -9.50 17.22
N ASN A 58 4.38 -10.25 17.92
CA ASN A 58 4.24 -10.46 19.36
C ASN A 58 4.65 -9.22 20.17
N ASN A 59 5.54 -8.38 19.63
CA ASN A 59 6.00 -7.16 20.30
C ASN A 59 5.07 -5.97 19.99
N LYS A 60 4.35 -5.51 21.01
CA LYS A 60 3.42 -4.36 20.92
C LYS A 60 4.10 -3.09 20.42
N ASP A 61 5.33 -2.82 20.85
CA ASP A 61 6.03 -1.58 20.47
C ASP A 61 6.39 -1.58 18.99
N ASP A 62 6.74 -2.74 18.44
CA ASP A 62 7.07 -2.86 17.03
C ASP A 62 5.81 -2.84 16.15
N ALA A 63 4.71 -3.41 16.62
CA ALA A 63 3.39 -3.26 15.98
C ALA A 63 2.98 -1.78 15.90
N LEU A 64 3.18 -1.00 16.97
CA LEU A 64 2.92 0.43 16.98
C LEU A 64 3.82 1.20 16.02
N LYS A 65 5.10 0.82 15.88
CA LYS A 65 6.01 1.45 14.89
C LYS A 65 5.56 1.16 13.47
N LEU A 66 5.20 -0.08 13.13
CA LEU A 66 4.70 -0.41 11.80
C LEU A 66 3.42 0.34 11.47
N ARG A 67 2.47 0.39 12.40
CA ARG A 67 1.20 1.09 12.19
C ARG A 67 1.40 2.56 11.82
N LYS A 68 2.42 3.22 12.37
CA LYS A 68 2.76 4.63 12.03
C LYS A 68 3.27 4.80 10.60
N CYS A 69 3.74 3.74 9.95
CA CYS A 69 4.26 3.79 8.59
C CYS A 69 3.17 3.54 7.52
N PHE A 70 1.94 3.21 7.93
CA PHE A 70 0.86 2.90 7.02
C PHE A 70 -0.01 4.12 6.73
N ALA A 71 -0.39 4.28 5.46
CA ALA A 71 -1.43 5.23 5.05
C ALA A 71 -2.82 4.59 5.24
N GLY A 72 -3.92 5.31 5.06
CA GLY A 72 -5.22 4.65 4.97
C GLY A 72 -5.31 3.73 3.74
N LEU A 73 -5.78 2.50 3.91
CA LEU A 73 -6.27 1.61 2.85
C LEU A 73 -7.65 1.07 3.24
N TRP A 74 -8.56 1.02 2.28
CA TRP A 74 -9.93 0.60 2.51
C TRP A 74 -10.40 -0.34 1.40
N SER A 75 -11.16 -1.35 1.80
CA SER A 75 -11.87 -2.23 0.85
C SER A 75 -13.09 -1.49 0.32
N LEU A 76 -13.44 -1.71 -0.94
CA LEU A 76 -14.64 -1.10 -1.50
C LEU A 76 -15.94 -1.81 -1.06
N HIS A 77 -15.86 -2.94 -0.35
CA HIS A 77 -17.06 -3.70 0.04
C HIS A 77 -17.78 -3.08 1.24
N ASP A 78 -17.05 -2.76 2.32
CA ASP A 78 -17.64 -2.42 3.62
C ASP A 78 -17.39 -0.98 4.08
N ASN A 79 -16.76 -0.14 3.25
CA ASN A 79 -16.33 1.22 3.62
C ASN A 79 -17.12 2.32 2.90
N ALA A 80 -18.46 2.22 2.88
CA ALA A 80 -19.34 3.13 2.12
C ALA A 80 -19.11 4.61 2.45
N ASN A 81 -18.84 4.96 3.71
CA ASN A 81 -18.51 6.32 4.13
C ASN A 81 -17.22 6.84 3.49
N VAL A 82 -16.18 6.01 3.43
CA VAL A 82 -14.88 6.39 2.84
C VAL A 82 -15.00 6.49 1.31
N ILE A 83 -15.82 5.64 0.69
CA ILE A 83 -16.10 5.70 -0.75
C ILE A 83 -16.77 7.02 -1.10
N GLN A 84 -17.79 7.44 -0.34
CA GLN A 84 -18.45 8.73 -0.52
C GLN A 84 -17.50 9.92 -0.30
N ASP A 85 -16.61 9.82 0.68
CA ASP A 85 -15.53 10.78 0.89
C ASP A 85 -14.59 10.86 -0.32
N ALA A 86 -14.24 9.72 -0.92
CA ALA A 86 -13.39 9.67 -2.11
C ALA A 86 -14.09 10.16 -3.38
N ILE A 87 -15.41 10.00 -3.50
CA ILE A 87 -16.22 10.61 -4.57
C ILE A 87 -16.25 12.14 -4.42
N THR A 88 -16.30 12.64 -3.18
CA THR A 88 -16.37 14.07 -2.87
C THR A 88 -15.02 14.76 -2.99
N ARG A 89 -13.94 14.12 -2.53
CA ARG A 89 -12.56 14.64 -2.49
C ARG A 89 -11.58 13.71 -3.18
N PRO A 90 -11.76 13.44 -4.49
CA PRO A 90 -11.00 12.39 -5.18
C PRO A 90 -9.49 12.65 -5.25
N GLU A 91 -9.06 13.91 -5.13
CA GLU A 91 -7.65 14.29 -5.06
C GLU A 91 -6.93 13.75 -3.82
N ALA A 92 -7.66 13.46 -2.74
CA ALA A 92 -7.12 12.94 -1.49
C ALA A 92 -6.90 11.42 -1.49
N PHE A 93 -7.30 10.73 -2.58
CA PHE A 93 -7.26 9.28 -2.69
C PHE A 93 -6.57 8.81 -3.96
N VAL A 94 -6.19 7.53 -3.96
CA VAL A 94 -5.65 6.80 -5.10
C VAL A 94 -6.37 5.47 -5.15
N LEU A 95 -6.92 5.11 -6.31
CA LEU A 95 -7.50 3.79 -6.51
C LEU A 95 -6.44 2.89 -7.17
N LYS A 96 -6.14 1.75 -6.54
CA LYS A 96 -5.12 0.83 -7.01
C LYS A 96 -5.76 -0.47 -7.49
N PRO A 97 -5.68 -0.81 -8.79
CA PRO A 97 -6.07 -2.14 -9.23
C PRO A 97 -5.07 -3.19 -8.74
N GLN A 98 -5.49 -4.45 -8.64
CA GLN A 98 -4.62 -5.57 -8.26
C GLN A 98 -3.64 -5.96 -9.39
N ARG A 99 -2.77 -5.04 -9.83
CA ARG A 99 -1.73 -5.22 -10.85
C ARG A 99 -0.41 -4.63 -10.37
N GLU A 100 0.72 -5.24 -10.73
CA GLU A 100 2.04 -4.69 -10.40
C GLU A 100 2.46 -3.53 -11.31
N GLY A 101 3.56 -2.87 -10.93
CA GLY A 101 4.27 -1.91 -11.77
C GLY A 101 3.82 -0.45 -11.61
N GLY A 102 2.88 -0.16 -10.70
CA GLY A 102 2.48 1.21 -10.31
C GLY A 102 1.80 2.08 -11.38
N GLY A 103 1.97 1.76 -12.66
CA GLY A 103 1.44 2.52 -13.80
C GLY A 103 -0.06 2.37 -14.04
N ASN A 104 -0.77 1.59 -13.22
CA ASN A 104 -2.21 1.37 -13.32
C ASN A 104 -3.01 2.11 -12.23
N ASN A 105 -2.35 2.89 -11.37
CA ASN A 105 -3.03 3.65 -10.32
C ASN A 105 -3.91 4.75 -10.94
N ILE A 106 -5.11 4.94 -10.39
CA ILE A 106 -6.09 5.92 -10.83
C ILE A 106 -6.10 7.08 -9.83
N TYR A 107 -6.13 8.32 -10.33
CA TYR A 107 -5.98 9.54 -9.52
C TYR A 107 -7.02 10.60 -9.89
N GLY A 108 -7.33 11.49 -8.94
CA GLY A 108 -8.13 12.68 -9.21
C GLY A 108 -9.50 12.32 -9.78
N LYS A 109 -9.99 13.07 -10.77
CA LYS A 109 -11.35 12.93 -11.32
C LYS A 109 -11.68 11.49 -11.72
N ASP A 110 -10.71 10.75 -12.23
CA ASP A 110 -10.88 9.36 -12.67
C ASP A 110 -11.22 8.41 -11.50
N VAL A 111 -10.76 8.72 -10.27
CA VAL A 111 -11.16 7.97 -9.06
C VAL A 111 -12.67 8.10 -8.86
N LYS A 112 -13.20 9.33 -8.92
CA LYS A 112 -14.63 9.58 -8.76
C LYS A 112 -15.43 8.87 -9.85
N GLU A 113 -15.02 8.99 -11.10
CA GLU A 113 -15.72 8.36 -12.23
C GLU A 113 -15.76 6.84 -12.09
N THR A 114 -14.63 6.23 -11.74
CA THR A 114 -14.52 4.78 -11.51
C THR A 114 -15.41 4.33 -10.35
N LEU A 115 -15.41 5.05 -9.22
CA LEU A 115 -16.25 4.69 -8.06
C LEU A 115 -17.75 4.80 -8.38
N LEU A 116 -18.17 5.85 -9.09
CA LEU A 116 -19.58 6.00 -9.49
C LEU A 116 -20.02 4.94 -10.49
N GLU A 117 -19.13 4.49 -11.38
CA GLU A 117 -19.41 3.38 -12.29
C GLU A 117 -19.57 2.05 -11.54
N LEU A 118 -18.69 1.78 -10.59
CA LEU A 118 -18.78 0.60 -9.72
C LEU A 118 -20.07 0.60 -8.89
N GLU A 119 -20.48 1.75 -8.33
CA GLU A 119 -21.76 1.88 -7.61
C GLU A 119 -22.96 1.61 -8.52
N LYS A 120 -22.95 2.11 -9.77
CA LYS A 120 -24.02 1.85 -10.76
C LYS A 120 -24.14 0.37 -11.12
N ASN A 121 -23.02 -0.34 -11.15
CA ASN A 121 -22.98 -1.77 -11.44
C ASN A 121 -23.25 -2.65 -10.20
N GLY A 122 -23.81 -2.07 -9.13
CA GLY A 122 -24.15 -2.81 -7.91
C GLY A 122 -22.93 -3.33 -7.15
N GLY A 123 -21.77 -2.71 -7.33
CA GLY A 123 -20.50 -3.10 -6.71
C GLY A 123 -19.75 -4.22 -7.42
N GLU A 124 -20.20 -4.64 -8.61
CA GLU A 124 -19.47 -5.58 -9.45
C GLU A 124 -18.08 -5.01 -9.81
N GLY A 125 -17.01 -5.72 -9.44
CA GLY A 125 -15.64 -5.28 -9.65
C GLY A 125 -14.97 -4.60 -8.45
N HIS A 126 -15.67 -4.40 -7.31
CA HIS A 126 -15.08 -3.84 -6.08
C HIS A 126 -13.81 -4.59 -5.63
N ALA A 127 -13.81 -5.91 -5.74
CA ALA A 127 -12.66 -6.75 -5.36
C ALA A 127 -11.40 -6.48 -6.22
N ALA A 128 -11.53 -5.89 -7.40
CA ALA A 128 -10.39 -5.60 -8.27
C ALA A 128 -9.56 -4.41 -7.82
N TYR A 129 -10.07 -3.61 -6.86
CA TYR A 129 -9.47 -2.36 -6.43
C TYR A 129 -9.28 -2.29 -4.91
N VAL A 130 -8.29 -1.49 -4.50
CA VAL A 130 -8.17 -1.00 -3.13
C VAL A 130 -8.10 0.53 -3.16
N LEU A 131 -8.83 1.17 -2.26
CA LEU A 131 -8.81 2.62 -2.08
C LEU A 131 -7.71 2.97 -1.11
N MET A 132 -6.81 3.87 -1.49
CA MET A 132 -5.69 4.32 -0.66
C MET A 132 -5.74 5.82 -0.42
N GLN A 133 -5.41 6.23 0.80
CA GLN A 133 -5.12 7.63 1.11
C GLN A 133 -3.91 8.08 0.28
N ARG A 134 -4.06 9.20 -0.44
CA ARG A 134 -2.95 9.77 -1.18
C ARG A 134 -1.94 10.41 -0.23
N ILE A 135 -0.66 10.11 -0.45
CA ILE A 135 0.46 10.72 0.27
C ILE A 135 0.93 11.94 -0.51
N PHE A 136 1.14 13.06 0.19
CA PHE A 136 1.61 14.33 -0.38
C PHE A 136 3.00 14.66 0.15
N PRO A 137 4.07 14.05 -0.41
CA PRO A 137 5.43 14.37 0.00
C PRO A 137 5.84 15.79 -0.44
N PRO A 138 6.84 16.40 0.20
CA PRO A 138 7.40 17.68 -0.26
C PRO A 138 7.92 17.59 -1.69
N ILE A 139 7.71 18.67 -2.45
CA ILE A 139 8.21 18.79 -3.82
C ILE A 139 9.60 19.43 -3.78
N HIS A 140 10.55 18.80 -4.46
CA HIS A 140 11.93 19.26 -4.57
C HIS A 140 12.24 19.69 -6.01
N THR A 141 13.15 20.65 -6.17
CA THR A 141 13.73 20.95 -7.48
C THR A 141 14.93 20.02 -7.70
N SER A 142 14.87 19.17 -8.71
CA SER A 142 15.90 18.17 -9.02
C SER A 142 16.37 18.28 -10.47
N HIS A 143 17.61 17.89 -10.73
CA HIS A 143 18.15 17.77 -12.08
C HIS A 143 18.07 16.31 -12.52
N LEU A 144 17.27 16.03 -13.54
CA LEU A 144 17.09 14.70 -14.12
C LEU A 144 18.05 14.55 -15.29
N VAL A 145 18.96 13.58 -15.20
CA VAL A 145 19.89 13.24 -16.28
C VAL A 145 19.44 11.96 -16.96
N ARG A 146 19.12 12.04 -18.26
CA ARG A 146 18.69 10.89 -19.06
C ARG A 146 19.29 10.98 -20.47
N ILE A 147 19.99 9.93 -20.90
CA ILE A 147 20.59 9.81 -22.24
C ILE A 147 21.44 11.06 -22.57
N GLY A 148 22.32 11.45 -21.64
CA GLY A 148 23.18 12.63 -21.80
C GLY A 148 22.50 14.00 -21.71
N THR A 149 21.17 14.06 -21.61
CA THR A 149 20.43 15.33 -21.42
C THR A 149 20.16 15.59 -19.94
N CYS A 150 20.31 16.84 -19.51
CA CYS A 150 20.03 17.28 -18.14
C CYS A 150 18.86 18.28 -18.15
N GLN A 151 17.83 18.00 -17.36
CA GLN A 151 16.65 18.87 -17.23
C GLN A 151 16.34 19.13 -15.75
N GLN A 152 16.14 20.39 -15.39
CA GLN A 152 15.62 20.77 -14.08
C GLN A 152 14.10 20.55 -14.03
N SER A 153 13.61 19.82 -13.04
CA SER A 153 12.19 19.49 -12.86
C SER A 153 11.79 19.53 -11.39
N LYS A 154 10.49 19.70 -11.14
CA LYS A 154 9.89 19.49 -9.82
C LYS A 154 9.61 18.00 -9.63
N THR A 155 10.14 17.41 -8.57
CA THR A 155 10.07 15.96 -8.33
C THR A 155 9.63 15.65 -6.91
N VAL A 156 9.11 14.44 -6.74
CA VAL A 156 8.93 13.79 -5.45
C VAL A 156 9.88 12.59 -5.36
N SER A 157 10.26 12.21 -4.15
CA SER A 157 11.15 11.07 -3.91
C SER A 157 10.43 9.99 -3.13
N GLU A 158 10.68 8.74 -3.51
CA GLU A 158 10.22 7.55 -2.81
C GLU A 158 11.44 6.78 -2.29
N LEU A 159 11.43 6.43 -0.99
CA LEU A 159 12.53 5.71 -0.35
C LEU A 159 12.21 4.22 -0.27
N GLY A 160 12.94 3.41 -1.04
CA GLY A 160 12.91 1.95 -0.92
C GLY A 160 13.93 1.44 0.10
N ILE A 161 13.51 0.57 1.01
CA ILE A 161 14.38 -0.09 1.99
C ILE A 161 14.39 -1.59 1.69
N PHE A 162 15.54 -2.13 1.30
CA PHE A 162 15.70 -3.57 1.07
C PHE A 162 15.92 -4.33 2.37
N GLY A 163 15.39 -5.55 2.46
CA GLY A 163 15.59 -6.46 3.58
C GLY A 163 15.91 -7.87 3.10
N ALA A 164 16.82 -8.55 3.80
CA ALA A 164 17.19 -9.95 3.56
C ALA A 164 16.99 -10.77 4.84
N TYR A 165 16.62 -12.04 4.68
CA TYR A 165 16.37 -13.00 5.76
C TYR A 165 16.84 -14.39 5.30
N LEU A 166 17.37 -15.20 6.21
CA LEU A 166 17.83 -16.57 5.97
C LEU A 166 17.15 -17.51 6.96
#